data_AF-A0A636LLW6-F1
#
_entry.id   AF-A0A636LLW6-F1
#
_cell.length_a   1.000
_cell.length_b   1.000
_cell.length_c   1.000
_cell.angle_alpha   90.00
_cell.angle_beta   90.00
_cell.angle_gamma   90.00
#
_symmetry.space_group_name_H-M   'P 1'
#
loop_
_entity.id
_entity.type
_entity.pdbx_description
1 polymer ?
#
loop_
_entity_poly.entity_id
_entity_poly.type
_entity_poly.pdbx_seq_one_letter_code
_entity_poly.pdbx_strand_id
1 'polypeptide(L)'
;SVTYELRMEPWVKLLTHTSDYKAFQNKTVVDILDEVLAEYPYPVEKRLVESYPVRTWQVQYGETDFDFLQRLMQEWGIYWWFEHSEDSHTLVLADAISAHKACPDSPLVEWHQEGLKLDKEFIHTITANESLRTGQWVLDDFDFTKP
;
A
#
# COMPACT_ATOMS: atom_id res chain seq x y z
N SER A 1 37.29 14.11 13.19
CA SER A 1 36.39 13.42 12.24
C SER A 1 34.97 13.84 12.58
N VAL A 2 34.20 14.34 11.63
CA VAL A 2 32.77 14.61 11.83
C VAL A 2 32.03 13.48 11.12
N THR A 3 31.12 12.81 11.84
CA THR A 3 30.28 11.74 11.32
C THR A 3 28.87 12.30 11.16
N TYR A 4 28.25 12.04 10.01
CA TYR A 4 26.84 12.37 9.74
C TYR A 4 26.03 11.09 9.65
N GLU A 5 24.80 11.16 10.13
CA GLU A 5 23.80 10.10 10.00
C GLU A 5 22.55 10.71 9.38
N LEU A 6 21.97 9.99 8.41
CA LEU A 6 20.77 10.39 7.69
C LEU A 6 19.78 9.23 7.68
N ARG A 7 18.50 9.53 7.91
CA ARG A 7 17.39 8.59 7.78
C ARG A 7 16.52 9.00 6.61
N MET A 8 16.38 8.10 5.64
CA MET A 8 15.47 8.28 4.50
C MET A 8 14.12 7.66 4.84
N GLU A 9 13.05 8.43 4.68
CA GLU A 9 11.66 7.97 4.82
C GLU A 9 10.86 8.45 3.62
N PRO A 10 9.86 7.68 3.14
CA PRO A 10 9.01 8.12 2.05
C PRO A 10 8.12 9.27 2.51
N TRP A 11 7.66 10.09 1.57
CA TRP A 11 6.73 11.20 1.82
C TRP A 11 5.47 10.78 2.60
N VAL A 12 5.01 9.52 2.46
CA VAL A 12 3.86 8.99 3.23
C VAL A 12 4.09 9.03 4.74
N LYS A 13 5.34 9.15 5.20
CA LYS A 13 5.66 9.41 6.61
C LYS A 13 5.03 10.71 7.13
N LEU A 14 4.89 11.72 6.28
CA LEU A 14 4.28 13.01 6.64
C LEU A 14 2.85 12.85 7.15
N LEU A 15 2.11 11.88 6.62
CA LEU A 15 0.74 11.57 7.05
C LEU A 15 0.66 11.07 8.50
N THR A 16 1.77 10.65 9.09
CA THR A 16 1.82 10.25 10.51
C THR A 16 1.93 11.46 11.46
N HIS A 17 2.12 12.66 10.92
CA HIS A 17 2.27 13.89 11.67
C HIS A 17 1.02 14.78 11.66
N THR A 18 -0.01 14.38 10.92
CA THR A 18 -1.31 15.06 10.83
C THR A 18 -2.40 14.13 11.30
N SER A 19 -3.31 14.62 12.15
CA SER A 19 -4.54 13.94 12.54
C SER A 19 -5.70 14.93 12.49
N ASP A 20 -6.89 14.43 12.15
CA ASP A 20 -8.06 15.28 11.96
C ASP A 20 -9.39 14.55 12.28
N TYR A 21 -10.48 15.31 12.21
CA TYR A 21 -11.85 14.88 12.33
C TYR A 21 -12.62 15.28 11.06
N LYS A 22 -12.55 14.41 10.03
CA LYS A 22 -13.17 14.65 8.71
C LYS A 22 -14.35 13.70 8.47
N ALA A 23 -15.44 14.23 7.91
CA ALA A 23 -16.61 13.45 7.52
C ALA A 23 -16.74 13.41 5.99
N PHE A 24 -16.77 12.21 5.44
CA PHE A 24 -16.89 11.94 4.01
C PHE A 24 -18.26 11.31 3.74
N GLN A 25 -19.01 11.90 2.80
CA GLN A 25 -20.38 11.50 2.48
C GLN A 25 -20.52 11.21 1.00
N ASN A 26 -21.24 10.13 0.68
CA ASN A 26 -21.56 9.74 -0.69
C ASN A 26 -20.31 9.67 -1.59
N LYS A 27 -19.24 9.06 -1.07
CA LYS A 27 -17.94 8.90 -1.74
C LYS A 27 -17.54 7.43 -1.77
N THR A 28 -16.85 7.02 -2.82
CA THR A 28 -16.15 5.72 -2.82
C THR A 28 -14.93 5.79 -1.91
N VAL A 29 -14.35 4.64 -1.55
CA VAL A 29 -13.07 4.63 -0.82
C VAL A 29 -12.01 5.39 -1.60
N VAL A 30 -11.93 5.22 -2.93
CA VAL A 30 -10.93 5.86 -3.78
C VAL A 30 -11.08 7.39 -3.77
N ASP A 31 -12.31 7.91 -3.82
CA ASP A 31 -12.55 9.35 -3.71
C ASP A 31 -12.06 9.92 -2.37
N ILE A 32 -12.20 9.13 -1.29
CA ILE A 32 -11.72 9.51 0.04
C ILE A 32 -10.20 9.48 0.09
N LEU A 33 -9.57 8.43 -0.45
CA LEU A 33 -8.10 8.35 -0.53
C LEU A 33 -7.55 9.55 -1.32
N ASP A 34 -8.17 9.88 -2.46
CA ASP A 34 -7.78 11.03 -3.29
C ASP A 34 -7.90 12.35 -2.54
N GLU A 35 -8.99 12.56 -1.79
CA GLU A 35 -9.21 13.80 -1.03
C GLU A 35 -8.17 13.99 0.06
N VAL A 36 -7.84 12.95 0.81
CA VAL A 36 -6.80 13.00 1.86
C VAL A 36 -5.41 13.15 1.25
N LEU A 37 -5.10 12.40 0.18
CA LEU A 37 -3.78 12.45 -0.47
C LEU A 37 -3.56 13.75 -1.24
N ALA A 38 -4.61 14.45 -1.67
CA ALA A 38 -4.50 15.72 -2.40
C ALA A 38 -3.88 16.85 -1.57
N GLU A 39 -3.87 16.75 -0.24
CA GLU A 39 -3.18 17.70 0.65
C GLU A 39 -1.65 17.59 0.56
N TYR A 40 -1.15 16.51 -0.04
CA TYR A 40 0.26 16.19 -0.14
C TYR A 40 0.71 16.28 -1.61
N PRO A 41 1.62 17.19 -1.98
CA PRO A 41 2.01 17.44 -3.38
C PRO A 41 3.02 16.40 -3.89
N TYR A 42 2.73 15.11 -3.70
CA TYR A 42 3.59 14.00 -4.08
C TYR A 42 2.87 13.03 -5.02
N PRO A 43 3.60 12.34 -5.91
CA PRO A 43 2.98 11.52 -6.93
C PRO A 43 2.31 10.27 -6.34
N VAL A 44 1.08 10.04 -6.78
CA VAL A 44 0.27 8.86 -6.50
C VAL A 44 -0.21 8.28 -7.83
N GLU A 45 -0.03 6.99 -8.03
CA GLU A 45 -0.57 6.24 -9.17
C GLU A 45 -1.58 5.20 -8.67
N LYS A 46 -2.75 5.13 -9.31
CA LYS A 46 -3.78 4.13 -9.00
C LYS A 46 -3.84 3.08 -10.09
N ARG A 47 -3.54 1.83 -9.74
CA ARG A 47 -3.63 0.63 -10.59
C ARG A 47 -4.69 -0.31 -10.03
N LEU A 48 -5.92 0.22 -9.93
CA LEU A 48 -7.08 -0.46 -9.34
C LEU A 48 -7.96 -1.01 -10.47
N VAL A 49 -8.38 -2.27 -10.36
CA VAL A 49 -9.26 -2.93 -11.35
C VAL A 49 -10.68 -3.16 -10.83
N GLU A 50 -10.85 -3.19 -9.51
CA GLU A 50 -12.13 -3.39 -8.86
C GLU A 50 -13.00 -2.12 -8.88
N SER A 51 -14.30 -2.31 -8.73
CA SER A 51 -15.24 -1.20 -8.52
C SER A 51 -15.60 -1.09 -7.04
N TYR A 52 -15.39 0.09 -6.45
CA TYR A 52 -15.71 0.34 -5.05
C TYR A 52 -17.08 1.02 -4.93
N PRO A 53 -18.00 0.50 -4.12
CA PRO A 53 -19.31 1.11 -3.97
C PRO A 53 -19.23 2.41 -3.17
N VAL A 54 -20.15 3.31 -3.47
CA VAL A 54 -20.30 4.57 -2.76
C VAL A 54 -20.74 4.30 -1.33
N ARG A 55 -20.07 4.94 -0.37
CA ARG A 55 -20.41 4.89 1.05
C ARG A 55 -21.22 6.12 1.42
N THR A 56 -22.35 5.90 2.08
CA THR A 56 -23.21 6.98 2.59
C THR A 56 -22.47 7.85 3.59
N TRP A 57 -21.64 7.23 4.45
CA TRP A 57 -20.94 7.90 5.53
C TRP A 57 -19.62 7.20 5.86
N GLN A 58 -18.53 7.95 5.93
CA GLN A 58 -17.22 7.51 6.42
C GLN A 58 -16.58 8.64 7.23
N VAL A 59 -15.92 8.32 8.33
CA VAL A 59 -15.27 9.30 9.21
C VAL A 59 -13.81 8.95 9.42
N GLN A 60 -12.96 9.96 9.44
CA GLN A 60 -11.65 9.98 10.09
C GLN A 60 -11.85 10.59 11.47
N TYR A 61 -11.62 9.84 12.56
CA TYR A 61 -11.97 10.29 13.92
C TYR A 61 -10.76 10.29 14.85
N GLY A 62 -9.97 11.37 14.81
CA GLY A 62 -8.82 11.55 15.70
C GLY A 62 -7.67 10.58 15.45
N GLU A 63 -7.69 9.89 14.31
CA GLU A 63 -6.60 9.06 13.81
C GLU A 63 -5.74 9.86 12.82
N THR A 64 -4.47 9.47 12.65
CA THR A 64 -3.59 10.14 11.68
C THR A 64 -4.09 9.90 10.26
N ASP A 65 -3.72 10.76 9.31
CA ASP A 65 -4.05 10.53 7.90
C ASP A 65 -3.51 9.17 7.44
N PHE A 66 -2.33 8.79 7.94
CA PHE A 66 -1.73 7.50 7.62
C PHE A 66 -2.60 6.35 8.12
N ASP A 67 -2.97 6.36 9.40
CA ASP A 67 -3.78 5.30 10.00
C ASP A 67 -5.16 5.20 9.34
N PHE A 68 -5.77 6.34 9.02
CA PHE A 68 -7.04 6.40 8.30
C PHE A 68 -6.95 5.73 6.93
N LEU A 69 -5.95 6.10 6.13
CA LEU A 69 -5.74 5.51 4.82
C LEU A 69 -5.42 4.02 4.91
N GLN A 70 -4.55 3.60 5.85
CA GLN A 70 -4.24 2.18 6.03
C GLN A 70 -5.48 1.37 6.40
N ARG A 71 -6.32 1.87 7.32
CA ARG A 71 -7.56 1.21 7.71
C ARG A 71 -8.50 1.02 6.54
N LEU A 72 -8.72 2.08 5.75
CA LEU A 72 -9.55 2.01 4.55
C LEU A 72 -8.96 1.06 3.50
N MET A 73 -7.67 1.18 3.21
CA MET A 73 -7.01 0.31 2.24
C MET A 73 -7.13 -1.17 2.63
N GLN A 74 -6.93 -1.50 3.90
CA GLN A 74 -7.08 -2.87 4.42
C GLN A 74 -8.52 -3.39 4.33
N GLU A 75 -9.51 -2.57 4.69
CA GLU A 75 -10.93 -2.94 4.61
C GLU A 75 -11.36 -3.28 3.17
N TRP A 76 -10.75 -2.61 2.19
CA TRP A 76 -11.11 -2.70 0.78
C TRP A 76 -10.16 -3.52 -0.08
N GLY A 77 -9.16 -4.18 0.53
CA GLY A 77 -8.19 -5.00 -0.19
C GLY A 77 -7.25 -4.20 -1.10
N ILE A 78 -7.08 -2.91 -0.83
CA ILE A 78 -6.09 -2.06 -1.50
C ILE A 78 -4.77 -2.22 -0.74
N TYR A 79 -3.70 -2.48 -1.47
CA TYR A 79 -2.33 -2.47 -0.97
C TYR A 79 -1.50 -1.50 -1.80
N TRP A 80 -0.26 -1.25 -1.36
CA TRP A 80 0.57 -0.23 -1.97
C TRP A 80 2.06 -0.53 -1.89
N TRP A 81 2.83 0.09 -2.78
CA TRP A 81 4.29 0.11 -2.77
C TRP A 81 4.81 1.44 -3.33
N PHE A 82 6.13 1.60 -3.39
CA PHE A 82 6.76 2.74 -4.06
C PHE A 82 7.50 2.31 -5.33
N GLU A 83 7.28 3.04 -6.42
CA GLU A 83 8.15 2.99 -7.59
C GLU A 83 9.12 4.17 -7.54
N HIS A 84 10.42 3.86 -7.60
CA HIS A 84 11.48 4.86 -7.50
C HIS A 84 12.01 5.21 -8.89
N SER A 85 12.28 6.50 -9.06
CA SER A 85 13.01 7.08 -10.19
C SER A 85 14.17 7.91 -9.63
N GLU A 86 15.03 8.42 -10.50
CA GLU A 86 16.19 9.24 -10.10
C GLU A 86 15.78 10.44 -9.24
N ASP A 87 14.66 11.09 -9.57
CA ASP A 87 14.25 12.35 -8.94
C ASP A 87 13.00 12.25 -8.05
N SER A 88 12.35 11.08 -8.00
CA SER A 88 11.08 10.94 -7.27
C SER A 88 10.76 9.50 -6.89
N HIS A 89 9.91 9.32 -5.89
CA HIS A 89 9.26 8.04 -5.59
C HIS A 89 7.74 8.21 -5.60
N THR A 90 7.05 7.34 -6.34
CA THR A 90 5.60 7.38 -6.56
C THR A 90 4.92 6.34 -5.70
N LEU A 91 3.90 6.75 -4.93
CA LEU A 91 3.03 5.82 -4.21
C LEU A 91 2.12 5.13 -5.21
N VAL A 92 2.22 3.81 -5.35
CA VAL A 92 1.35 3.03 -6.22
C VAL A 92 0.30 2.32 -5.37
N LEU A 93 -0.98 2.56 -5.66
CA LEU A 93 -2.11 1.86 -5.05
C LEU A 93 -2.61 0.76 -5.99
N ALA A 94 -2.86 -0.44 -5.46
CA ALA A 94 -3.24 -1.61 -6.25
C ALA A 94 -4.19 -2.54 -5.49
N ASP A 95 -4.94 -3.34 -6.24
CA ASP A 95 -5.87 -4.36 -5.75
C ASP A 95 -5.71 -5.72 -6.47
N ALA A 96 -4.92 -5.79 -7.55
CA ALA A 96 -4.76 -6.99 -8.36
C ALA A 96 -3.32 -7.26 -8.79
N ILE A 97 -3.02 -8.53 -9.09
CA ILE A 97 -1.69 -8.97 -9.54
C ILE A 97 -1.26 -8.30 -10.86
N SER A 98 -2.22 -7.90 -11.70
CA SER A 98 -1.95 -7.20 -12.97
C SER A 98 -1.35 -5.80 -12.80
N ALA A 99 -1.38 -5.25 -11.58
CA ALA A 99 -0.77 -3.96 -11.28
C ALA A 99 0.78 -4.01 -11.20
N HIS A 100 1.35 -5.21 -11.02
CA HIS A 100 2.78 -5.43 -10.87
C HIS A 100 3.49 -5.47 -12.21
N LYS A 101 4.73 -4.98 -12.22
CA LYS A 101 5.63 -5.02 -13.39
C LYS A 101 6.92 -5.72 -12.97
N ALA A 102 7.52 -6.46 -13.90
CA ALA A 102 8.87 -6.99 -13.70
C ALA A 102 9.86 -5.83 -13.53
N CYS A 103 10.88 -6.02 -12.68
CA CYS A 103 11.98 -5.08 -12.58
C CYS A 103 12.69 -5.00 -13.94
N PRO A 104 12.79 -3.83 -14.59
CA PRO A 104 13.43 -3.71 -15.90
C PRO A 104 14.89 -4.16 -15.91
N ASP A 105 15.62 -3.86 -14.83
CA ASP A 105 17.05 -4.13 -14.71
C ASP A 105 17.37 -5.59 -14.37
N SER A 106 16.38 -6.34 -13.85
CA SER A 106 16.58 -7.72 -13.42
C SER A 106 15.28 -8.53 -13.55
N PRO A 107 14.84 -8.83 -14.78
CA PRO A 107 13.58 -9.55 -15.01
C PRO A 107 13.69 -11.05 -14.67
N LEU A 108 14.92 -11.58 -14.60
CA LEU A 108 15.21 -12.95 -14.25
C LEU A 108 16.47 -13.01 -13.37
N VAL A 109 16.33 -13.52 -12.15
CA VAL A 109 17.44 -13.75 -11.23
C VAL A 109 17.67 -15.25 -11.13
N GLU A 110 18.90 -15.69 -11.42
CA GLU A 110 19.27 -17.10 -11.35
C GLU A 110 19.54 -17.54 -9.91
N TRP A 111 19.30 -18.82 -9.63
CA TRP A 111 19.76 -19.44 -8.40
C TRP A 111 21.14 -20.07 -8.59
N HIS A 112 22.05 -19.82 -7.65
CA HIS A 112 23.39 -20.44 -7.62
C HIS A 112 23.77 -20.82 -6.19
N GLN A 113 24.50 -21.93 -6.04
CA GLN A 113 24.98 -22.35 -4.74
C GLN A 113 25.93 -21.30 -4.13
N GLU A 114 25.81 -21.11 -2.81
CA GLU A 114 26.71 -20.24 -2.04
C GLU A 114 28.18 -20.64 -2.21
N GLY A 115 29.08 -19.65 -2.31
CA GLY A 115 30.52 -19.85 -2.49
C GLY A 115 31.02 -19.66 -3.92
N LEU A 116 30.12 -19.50 -4.90
CA LEU A 116 30.49 -19.08 -6.25
C LEU A 116 30.70 -17.56 -6.30
N LYS A 117 31.86 -17.13 -6.79
CA LYS A 117 32.11 -15.72 -7.12
C LYS A 117 31.67 -15.47 -8.56
N LEU A 118 30.39 -15.13 -8.72
CA LEU A 118 29.82 -14.70 -9.98
C LEU A 118 29.83 -13.18 -10.06
N ASP A 119 30.12 -12.64 -11.23
CA ASP A 119 30.10 -11.19 -11.51
C ASP A 119 28.69 -10.71 -11.93
N LYS A 120 27.66 -11.34 -11.35
CA LYS A 120 26.25 -11.03 -11.58
C LYS A 120 25.44 -11.29 -10.31
N GLU A 121 24.30 -10.64 -10.17
CA GLU A 121 23.36 -10.87 -9.07
C GLU A 121 22.72 -12.26 -9.16
N PHE A 122 22.57 -12.93 -8.01
CA PHE A 122 21.93 -14.25 -7.93
C PHE A 122 21.28 -14.48 -6.57
N ILE A 123 20.28 -15.36 -6.54
CA ILE A 123 19.70 -15.88 -5.29
C ILE A 123 20.53 -17.09 -4.87
N HIS A 124 20.98 -17.14 -3.61
CA HIS A 124 21.73 -18.29 -3.11
C HIS A 124 20.94 -19.17 -2.13
N THR A 125 19.91 -18.61 -1.50
CA THR A 125 19.07 -19.33 -0.54
C THR A 125 17.59 -19.14 -0.89
N ILE A 126 16.86 -20.25 -0.98
CA ILE A 126 15.40 -20.27 -1.11
C ILE A 126 14.86 -21.16 0.00
N THR A 127 13.97 -20.59 0.82
CA THR A 127 13.33 -21.32 1.92
C THR A 127 11.82 -21.27 1.73
N ALA A 128 11.17 -22.43 1.65
CA ALA A 128 9.72 -22.54 1.68
C ALA A 128 9.24 -22.71 3.13
N ASN A 129 8.20 -21.99 3.52
CA ASN A 129 7.59 -22.09 4.83
C ASN A 129 6.09 -22.32 4.67
N GLU A 130 5.54 -23.21 5.49
CA GLU A 130 4.12 -23.51 5.54
C GLU A 130 3.60 -23.31 6.97
N SER A 131 2.37 -22.83 7.09
CA SER A 131 1.71 -22.59 8.38
C SER A 131 0.23 -22.87 8.25
N LEU A 132 -0.39 -23.49 9.25
CA LEU A 132 -1.84 -23.68 9.30
C LEU A 132 -2.53 -22.31 9.40
N ARG A 133 -3.63 -22.14 8.65
CA ARG A 133 -4.44 -20.91 8.61
C ARG A 133 -5.92 -21.24 8.70
N THR A 134 -6.72 -20.25 9.10
CA THR A 134 -8.17 -20.34 9.10
C THR A 134 -8.67 -20.56 7.67
N GLY A 135 -9.41 -21.64 7.44
CA GLY A 135 -9.93 -22.00 6.10
C GLY A 135 -11.22 -21.29 5.71
N GLN A 136 -11.96 -20.71 6.67
CA GLN A 136 -13.24 -20.06 6.41
C GLN A 136 -13.50 -18.90 7.37
N TRP A 137 -14.06 -17.83 6.82
CA TRP A 137 -14.58 -16.68 7.56
C TRP A 137 -16.07 -16.50 7.23
N VAL A 138 -16.86 -16.12 8.23
CA VAL A 138 -18.29 -15.82 8.07
C VAL A 138 -18.54 -14.47 8.74
N LEU A 139 -19.22 -13.59 8.02
CA LEU A 139 -19.58 -12.24 8.44
C LEU A 139 -21.10 -12.10 8.35
N ASP A 140 -21.69 -11.33 9.27
CA ASP A 140 -23.12 -11.04 9.33
C ASP A 140 -23.32 -9.56 9.68
N ASP A 141 -24.36 -8.95 9.12
CA ASP A 141 -24.70 -7.53 9.32
C ASP A 141 -26.21 -7.32 9.13
N PHE A 142 -26.77 -6.24 9.69
CA PHE A 142 -28.20 -5.98 9.71
C PHE A 142 -28.56 -4.68 8.96
N ASP A 143 -29.36 -4.82 7.89
CA ASP A 143 -29.97 -3.70 7.18
C ASP A 143 -31.39 -3.43 7.73
N PHE A 144 -31.54 -2.36 8.52
CA PHE A 144 -32.83 -1.98 9.10
C PHE A 144 -33.91 -1.63 8.06
N THR A 145 -33.54 -1.38 6.79
CA THR A 145 -34.48 -1.14 5.69
C THR A 145 -35.01 -2.43 5.07
N LYS A 146 -34.41 -3.58 5.41
CA LYS A 146 -34.77 -4.94 4.95
C LYS A 146 -34.75 -5.93 6.13
N PRO A 147 -35.73 -5.84 7.05
CA PRO A 147 -35.78 -6.61 8.28
C PRO A 147 -36.08 -8.11 8.06
#